data_AF-A0A2E8KCR4-F1
#
_entry.id   AF-A0A2E8KCR4-F1
#
_cell.length_a   1.000
_cell.length_b   1.000
_cell.length_c   1.000
_cell.angle_alpha   90.00
_cell.angle_beta   90.00
_cell.angle_gamma   90.00
#
_symmetry.space_group_name_H-M   'P 1'
#
loop_
_entity.id
_entity.type
_entity.pdbx_description
1 polymer ?
#
loop_
_entity_poly.entity_id
_entity_poly.type
_entity_poly.pdbx_seq_one_letter_code
_entity_poly.pdbx_strand_id
1 'polypeptide(L)'
;MRWEYVDRSQIHFHHLWTVNPDGTGQMVYFGNQHGGTTMIDAKPIPGTNKVVASFSPHHGLPEHMGTITIVDPDFGPDLLGSTKQVSRGNELYRDPYAISEDCFLAVDREGICVLDGKGQREVVYRLPKKDAPMECHEPRPLASRPRERVIPARIDCTKKTGHVVLGDIYHGRAMQGVRRGEIKKLLVLEQLPKPVNFSGGQEPISIGGTFTLARIQGTVPVEPDGSAYMELPASRSLFFVALDENDMSVKRMQSFVTLQPGEISGCVGCHEHRSNTPRPRPNLMAIKREPSRIEPIHDIPDVIDYPRDIQPIWNAHCVGCHNPDEFQGKVDLSGDHTPVYSTSYWTLFKRGLIADGRNHPYSQQQARSIGSSASRIMKLIDGSHFDAKLSAREQKLVRLWIDSSAAYPGTYAALGSGMYHVNLPLKSMQSRCGACHSVEPIHRPHTHLRDCRVHFGPKDQEFVPKYLASSEWQYPLVTQSRCNLTRPDKSMLLRAPLSRKAGGLGLCPGDVFSDTNDPDYKKLLASITAAAAELEKNKRFDMPGFRPNQHYLREMQRYKFLPKALGEEDRVDAYATDRAYWKSFWYRPPSRD
;
A
#
# COMPACT_ATOMS: atom_id res chain seq x y z
N MET A 1 -0.63 -3.45 -19.07
CA MET A 1 0.21 -2.90 -17.99
C MET A 1 -0.56 -2.93 -16.68
N ARG A 2 0.10 -3.06 -15.53
CA ARG A 2 -0.54 -3.13 -14.20
C ARG A 2 0.29 -2.40 -13.14
N TRP A 3 -0.40 -1.64 -12.28
CA TRP A 3 0.16 -0.98 -11.09
C TRP A 3 -0.01 -1.90 -9.91
N GLU A 4 1.00 -1.94 -9.04
CA GLU A 4 1.10 -2.95 -8.00
C GLU A 4 1.43 -2.34 -6.65
N TYR A 5 0.50 -2.51 -5.70
CA TYR A 5 0.52 -1.81 -4.41
C TYR A 5 0.53 -2.74 -3.19
N VAL A 6 0.62 -4.07 -3.40
CA VAL A 6 0.58 -5.05 -2.30
C VAL A 6 1.96 -5.17 -1.67
N ASP A 7 2.11 -4.62 -0.46
CA ASP A 7 3.34 -4.66 0.36
C ASP A 7 4.60 -4.16 -0.38
N ARG A 8 4.45 -3.25 -1.35
CA ARG A 8 5.55 -2.67 -2.14
C ARG A 8 5.19 -1.29 -2.67
N SER A 9 6.18 -0.60 -3.24
CA SER A 9 6.02 0.82 -3.53
C SER A 9 5.01 1.14 -4.64
N GLN A 10 4.09 2.06 -4.36
CA GLN A 10 3.15 2.55 -5.37
C GLN A 10 3.81 3.33 -6.52
N ILE A 11 5.02 3.87 -6.30
CA ILE A 11 5.68 4.71 -7.31
C ILE A 11 6.67 3.95 -8.21
N HIS A 12 6.99 2.70 -7.88
CA HIS A 12 8.08 1.99 -8.55
C HIS A 12 7.61 0.83 -9.44
N PHE A 13 6.44 0.24 -9.20
CA PHE A 13 6.04 -1.01 -9.83
C PHE A 13 4.90 -0.85 -10.86
N HIS A 14 5.24 -0.55 -12.12
CA HIS A 14 4.29 -0.44 -13.24
C HIS A 14 4.79 -1.17 -14.49
N HIS A 15 4.29 -2.38 -14.68
CA HIS A 15 4.94 -3.36 -15.54
C HIS A 15 4.01 -3.95 -16.59
N LEU A 16 4.58 -4.68 -17.54
CA LEU A 16 3.83 -5.32 -18.60
C LEU A 16 3.24 -6.65 -18.12
N TRP A 17 1.98 -6.86 -18.47
CA TRP A 17 1.19 -8.03 -18.12
C TRP A 17 0.36 -8.44 -19.33
N THR A 18 0.06 -9.72 -19.42
CA THR A 18 -0.84 -10.31 -20.41
C THR A 18 -2.03 -10.99 -19.74
N VAL A 19 -3.10 -11.16 -20.50
CA VAL A 19 -4.32 -11.88 -20.11
C VAL A 19 -4.97 -12.42 -21.38
N ASN A 20 -5.65 -13.56 -21.30
CA ASN A 20 -6.47 -14.06 -22.40
C ASN A 20 -7.69 -13.12 -22.63
N PRO A 21 -8.31 -13.14 -23.83
CA PRO A 21 -9.50 -12.33 -24.12
C PRO A 21 -10.69 -12.57 -23.18
N ASP A 22 -10.78 -13.76 -22.59
CA ASP A 22 -11.81 -14.13 -21.61
C ASP A 22 -11.44 -13.74 -20.16
N GLY A 23 -10.29 -13.09 -19.96
CA GLY A 23 -9.80 -12.65 -18.66
C GLY A 23 -9.01 -13.71 -17.87
N THR A 24 -8.84 -14.93 -18.39
CA THR A 24 -8.05 -16.00 -17.74
C THR A 24 -6.55 -15.85 -18.00
N GLY A 25 -5.73 -16.59 -17.24
CA GLY A 25 -4.31 -16.72 -17.54
C GLY A 25 -3.54 -15.40 -17.39
N GLN A 26 -3.94 -14.57 -16.41
CA GLN A 26 -3.24 -13.33 -16.12
C GLN A 26 -1.79 -13.63 -15.71
N MET A 27 -0.83 -13.10 -16.48
CA MET A 27 0.59 -13.38 -16.27
C MET A 27 1.44 -12.13 -16.45
N VAL A 28 2.54 -12.07 -15.70
CA VAL A 28 3.58 -11.06 -15.94
C VAL A 28 4.16 -11.28 -17.33
N TYR A 29 4.24 -10.22 -18.11
CA TYR A 29 4.91 -10.23 -19.41
C TYR A 29 6.37 -9.81 -19.24
N PHE A 30 6.63 -8.69 -18.55
CA PHE A 30 7.98 -8.21 -18.30
C PHE A 30 8.05 -7.20 -17.14
N GLY A 31 9.13 -7.25 -16.35
CA GLY A 31 9.57 -6.15 -15.50
C GLY A 31 9.09 -6.17 -14.05
N ASN A 32 8.13 -7.04 -13.67
CA ASN A 32 7.47 -6.98 -12.35
C ASN A 32 8.38 -7.16 -11.11
N GLN A 33 9.62 -7.60 -11.30
CA GLN A 33 10.63 -7.70 -10.26
C GLN A 33 11.41 -6.38 -10.04
N HIS A 34 11.49 -5.52 -11.05
CA HIS A 34 12.41 -4.39 -11.10
C HIS A 34 11.66 -3.07 -11.02
N GLY A 35 11.72 -2.39 -9.87
CA GLY A 35 11.07 -1.10 -9.70
C GLY A 35 11.82 0.07 -10.37
N GLY A 36 11.11 1.17 -10.62
CA GLY A 36 11.69 2.46 -11.04
C GLY A 36 11.52 2.83 -12.51
N THR A 37 10.81 2.01 -13.28
CA THR A 37 10.45 2.31 -14.67
C THR A 37 8.99 1.99 -14.91
N THR A 38 8.25 2.97 -15.43
CA THR A 38 6.88 2.82 -15.89
C THR A 38 6.90 2.32 -17.34
N MET A 39 6.52 1.06 -17.54
CA MET A 39 6.52 0.40 -18.87
C MET A 39 5.12 0.42 -19.49
N ILE A 40 4.88 1.29 -20.46
CA ILE A 40 3.53 1.60 -21.00
C ILE A 40 3.49 1.57 -22.52
N ASP A 41 2.28 1.62 -23.08
CA ASP A 41 1.98 1.67 -24.51
C ASP A 41 2.55 0.53 -25.35
N ALA A 42 2.72 -0.63 -24.72
CA ALA A 42 3.23 -1.81 -25.39
C ALA A 42 2.38 -2.20 -26.62
N LYS A 43 3.04 -2.47 -27.74
CA LYS A 43 2.46 -2.93 -29.01
C LYS A 43 3.30 -4.07 -29.59
N PRO A 44 2.69 -5.10 -30.19
CA PRO A 44 3.44 -6.19 -30.83
C PRO A 44 4.25 -5.68 -32.03
N ILE A 45 5.43 -6.24 -32.24
CA ILE A 45 6.24 -6.02 -33.44
C ILE A 45 5.86 -7.09 -34.48
N PRO A 46 5.32 -6.71 -35.66
CA PRO A 46 4.88 -7.67 -36.67
C PRO A 46 5.95 -8.68 -37.07
N GLY A 47 5.57 -9.96 -37.19
CA GLY A 47 6.47 -11.05 -37.60
C GLY A 47 7.39 -11.58 -36.49
N THR A 48 7.24 -11.12 -35.24
CA THR A 48 8.08 -11.52 -34.10
C THR A 48 7.23 -11.84 -32.85
N ASN A 49 7.88 -12.32 -31.79
CA ASN A 49 7.28 -12.44 -30.44
C ASN A 49 7.49 -11.18 -29.58
N LYS A 50 8.19 -10.16 -30.10
CA LYS A 50 8.63 -8.99 -29.35
C LYS A 50 7.53 -7.92 -29.29
N VAL A 51 7.64 -7.03 -28.31
CA VAL A 51 6.82 -5.81 -28.24
C VAL A 51 7.73 -4.58 -28.23
N VAL A 52 7.24 -3.47 -28.77
CA VAL A 52 7.79 -2.14 -28.50
C VAL A 52 6.95 -1.50 -27.40
N ALA A 53 7.59 -0.77 -26.48
CA ALA A 53 6.93 -0.06 -25.39
C ALA A 53 7.66 1.26 -25.07
N SER A 54 6.96 2.18 -24.41
CA SER A 54 7.57 3.36 -23.78
C SER A 54 8.08 2.97 -22.39
N PHE A 55 9.38 3.15 -22.16
CA PHE A 55 9.99 3.00 -20.84
C PHE A 55 10.17 4.39 -20.24
N SER A 56 9.15 4.84 -19.52
CA SER A 56 9.18 6.15 -18.86
C SER A 56 9.85 6.02 -17.49
N PRO A 57 10.75 6.94 -17.11
CA PRO A 57 11.46 6.84 -15.84
C PRO A 57 10.52 7.04 -14.63
N HIS A 58 10.86 6.41 -13.50
CA HIS A 58 10.17 6.50 -12.21
C HIS A 58 8.67 6.11 -12.28
N HIS A 59 7.77 7.05 -11.97
CA HIS A 59 6.31 6.88 -11.98
C HIS A 59 5.67 7.42 -13.28
N GLY A 60 6.48 7.67 -14.30
CA GLY A 60 6.03 8.29 -15.54
C GLY A 60 6.36 9.77 -15.58
N LEU A 61 6.72 10.26 -16.77
CA LEU A 61 6.76 11.68 -17.10
C LEU A 61 5.40 12.13 -17.66
N PRO A 62 5.14 13.45 -17.76
CA PRO A 62 3.97 13.95 -18.48
C PRO A 62 3.86 13.31 -19.87
N GLU A 63 2.62 13.00 -20.28
CA GLU A 63 2.33 12.31 -21.55
C GLU A 63 3.04 10.96 -21.71
N HIS A 64 3.44 10.34 -20.60
CA HIS A 64 4.11 9.04 -20.56
C HIS A 64 5.37 8.96 -21.43
N MET A 65 6.04 10.10 -21.60
CA MET A 65 7.26 10.19 -22.39
C MET A 65 8.34 9.28 -21.82
N GLY A 66 8.86 8.40 -22.67
CA GLY A 66 9.85 7.40 -22.29
C GLY A 66 10.78 7.06 -23.44
N THR A 67 11.75 6.21 -23.16
CA THR A 67 12.60 5.65 -24.20
C THR A 67 11.84 4.60 -24.98
N ILE A 68 11.91 4.64 -26.30
CA ILE A 68 11.32 3.59 -27.15
C ILE A 68 12.15 2.33 -26.96
N THR A 69 11.53 1.28 -26.45
CA THR A 69 12.23 0.08 -25.98
C THR A 69 11.55 -1.16 -26.53
N ILE A 70 12.33 -2.04 -27.17
CA ILE A 70 11.91 -3.37 -27.57
C ILE A 70 12.07 -4.31 -26.37
N VAL A 71 11.08 -5.16 -26.13
CA VAL A 71 11.11 -6.22 -25.12
C VAL A 71 10.96 -7.56 -25.83
N ASP A 72 11.91 -8.45 -25.59
CA ASP A 72 11.93 -9.84 -26.07
C ASP A 72 11.50 -10.81 -24.96
N PRO A 73 10.31 -11.42 -25.05
CA PRO A 73 9.81 -12.27 -23.97
C PRO A 73 10.49 -13.65 -23.91
N ASP A 74 11.29 -14.05 -24.91
CA ASP A 74 11.81 -15.43 -25.02
C ASP A 74 12.80 -15.78 -23.88
N PHE A 75 13.41 -14.76 -23.26
CA PHE A 75 14.31 -14.89 -22.11
C PHE A 75 13.57 -14.89 -20.75
N GLY A 76 12.25 -14.69 -20.77
CA GLY A 76 11.41 -14.62 -19.59
C GLY A 76 11.25 -13.20 -19.01
N PRO A 77 10.32 -13.03 -18.05
CA PRO A 77 9.81 -11.72 -17.64
C PRO A 77 10.74 -10.92 -16.73
N ASP A 78 11.78 -11.56 -16.19
CA ASP A 78 12.60 -11.03 -15.10
C ASP A 78 14.03 -10.64 -15.55
N LEU A 79 14.44 -10.96 -16.78
CA LEU A 79 15.79 -10.67 -17.28
C LEU A 79 15.85 -9.30 -17.96
N LEU A 80 16.54 -8.32 -17.36
CA LEU A 80 16.65 -6.98 -17.94
C LEU A 80 17.33 -6.96 -19.33
N GLY A 81 18.23 -7.91 -19.58
CA GLY A 81 18.89 -8.09 -20.88
C GLY A 81 17.94 -8.44 -22.03
N SER A 82 16.68 -8.78 -21.74
CA SER A 82 15.60 -8.95 -22.72
C SER A 82 15.15 -7.65 -23.39
N THR A 83 15.74 -6.51 -23.04
CA THR A 83 15.32 -5.21 -23.53
C THR A 83 16.39 -4.56 -24.39
N LYS A 84 15.95 -3.88 -25.46
CA LYS A 84 16.80 -3.09 -26.34
C LYS A 84 16.18 -1.70 -26.48
N GLN A 85 16.87 -0.69 -25.97
CA GLN A 85 16.50 0.70 -26.24
C GLN A 85 16.76 1.04 -27.71
N VAL A 86 15.75 1.59 -28.38
CA VAL A 86 15.80 2.06 -29.78
C VAL A 86 16.13 3.54 -29.84
N SER A 87 15.50 4.37 -28.99
CA SER A 87 15.76 5.82 -28.94
C SER A 87 17.21 6.13 -28.55
N ARG A 88 17.79 7.23 -29.04
CA ARG A 88 19.22 7.54 -28.79
C ARG A 88 19.39 8.29 -27.48
N GLY A 89 20.35 7.85 -26.67
CA GLY A 89 20.71 8.52 -25.41
C GLY A 89 19.48 8.76 -24.53
N ASN A 90 19.20 10.03 -24.25
CA ASN A 90 18.08 10.48 -23.42
C ASN A 90 16.91 11.05 -24.23
N GLU A 91 16.82 10.75 -25.53
CA GLU A 91 15.67 11.13 -26.35
C GLU A 91 14.42 10.38 -25.88
N LEU A 92 13.33 11.13 -25.69
CA LEU A 92 12.08 10.63 -25.14
C LEU A 92 10.95 10.87 -26.13
N TYR A 93 10.11 9.86 -26.26
CA TYR A 93 8.98 9.83 -27.16
C TYR A 93 7.77 9.27 -26.43
N ARG A 94 6.59 9.40 -27.05
CA ARG A 94 5.35 8.77 -26.59
C ARG A 94 4.72 7.95 -27.71
N ASP A 95 3.81 7.07 -27.32
CA ASP A 95 2.94 6.30 -28.22
C ASP A 95 3.66 5.50 -29.33
N PRO A 96 4.63 4.62 -29.01
CA PRO A 96 5.29 3.82 -30.04
C PRO A 96 4.33 2.88 -30.77
N TYR A 97 4.49 2.80 -32.09
CA TYR A 97 3.80 1.83 -32.95
C TYR A 97 4.81 1.18 -33.90
N ALA A 98 4.99 -0.14 -33.79
CA ALA A 98 5.92 -0.87 -34.64
C ALA A 98 5.32 -1.16 -36.03
N ILE A 99 6.05 -0.80 -37.08
CA ILE A 99 5.81 -1.28 -38.45
C ILE A 99 6.62 -2.57 -38.69
N SER A 100 7.87 -2.59 -38.24
CA SER A 100 8.78 -3.73 -38.21
C SER A 100 9.75 -3.61 -37.02
N GLU A 101 10.69 -4.53 -36.86
CA GLU A 101 11.73 -4.44 -35.81
C GLU A 101 12.72 -3.27 -36.06
N ASP A 102 12.75 -2.72 -37.27
CA ASP A 102 13.65 -1.64 -37.68
C ASP A 102 12.91 -0.35 -38.07
N CYS A 103 11.60 -0.26 -37.82
CA CYS A 103 10.79 0.91 -38.18
C CYS A 103 9.63 1.10 -37.21
N PHE A 104 9.62 2.25 -36.52
CA PHE A 104 8.67 2.60 -35.48
C PHE A 104 8.09 3.97 -35.74
N LEU A 105 6.77 4.13 -35.67
CA LEU A 105 6.15 5.44 -35.48
C LEU A 105 6.21 5.80 -34.00
N ALA A 106 6.46 7.06 -33.69
CA ALA A 106 6.35 7.60 -32.35
C ALA A 106 6.02 9.09 -32.41
N VAL A 107 5.82 9.71 -31.25
CA VAL A 107 5.51 11.13 -31.16
C VAL A 107 6.48 11.84 -30.24
N ASP A 108 6.87 13.04 -30.62
CA ASP A 108 7.55 14.00 -29.75
C ASP A 108 6.91 15.40 -29.88
N ARG A 109 7.59 16.43 -29.34
CA ARG A 109 7.11 17.81 -29.34
C ARG A 109 6.95 18.42 -30.74
N GLU A 110 7.64 17.92 -31.76
CA GLU A 110 7.51 18.45 -33.13
C GLU A 110 6.34 17.82 -33.89
N GLY A 111 5.92 16.60 -33.51
CA GLY A 111 4.81 15.89 -34.13
C GLY A 111 5.05 14.38 -34.24
N ILE A 112 4.47 13.77 -35.27
CA ILE A 112 4.65 12.33 -35.53
C ILE A 112 5.97 12.13 -36.27
N CYS A 113 6.77 11.19 -35.78
CA CYS A 113 8.06 10.82 -36.34
C CYS A 113 8.16 9.31 -36.60
N VAL A 114 9.09 8.95 -37.48
CA VAL A 114 9.55 7.58 -37.68
C VAL A 114 10.94 7.45 -37.07
N LEU A 115 11.16 6.36 -36.33
CA LEU A 115 12.46 5.92 -35.85
C LEU A 115 12.88 4.64 -36.57
N ASP A 116 14.12 4.57 -37.02
CA ASP A 116 14.72 3.31 -37.47
C ASP A 116 15.17 2.43 -36.27
N GLY A 117 15.61 1.19 -36.55
CA GLY A 117 16.12 0.25 -35.53
C GLY A 117 17.41 0.69 -34.79
N LYS A 118 18.01 1.83 -35.19
CA LYS A 118 19.16 2.50 -34.58
C LYS A 118 18.79 3.86 -33.96
N GLY A 119 17.49 4.17 -33.89
CA GLY A 119 16.96 5.42 -33.35
C GLY A 119 17.21 6.65 -34.22
N GLN A 120 17.54 6.51 -35.50
CA GLN A 120 17.53 7.66 -36.42
C GLN A 120 16.09 8.12 -36.62
N ARG A 121 15.88 9.42 -36.49
CA ARG A 121 14.55 10.04 -36.45
C ARG A 121 14.28 10.87 -37.69
N GLU A 122 13.08 10.74 -38.25
CA GLU A 122 12.53 11.61 -39.28
C GLU A 122 11.11 12.05 -38.91
N VAL A 123 10.79 13.34 -39.05
CA VAL A 123 9.42 13.84 -38.81
C VAL A 123 8.57 13.64 -40.05
N VAL A 124 7.45 12.94 -39.89
CA VAL A 124 6.53 12.63 -41.00
C VAL A 124 5.27 13.51 -40.96
N TYR A 125 4.95 14.12 -39.82
CA TYR A 125 3.82 15.02 -39.70
C TYR A 125 4.03 16.08 -38.62
N ARG A 126 3.65 17.32 -38.92
CA ARG A 126 3.56 18.44 -37.97
C ARG A 126 2.17 19.04 -38.01
N LEU A 127 1.68 19.51 -36.87
CA LEU A 127 0.44 20.26 -36.82
C LEU A 127 0.58 21.57 -37.61
N PRO A 128 -0.42 21.94 -38.42
CA PRO A 128 -0.41 23.25 -39.07
C PRO A 128 -0.58 24.35 -38.01
N LYS A 129 -0.10 25.57 -38.29
CA LYS A 129 -0.11 26.69 -37.33
C LYS A 129 -1.49 27.00 -36.72
N LYS A 130 -2.56 26.81 -37.48
CA LYS A 130 -3.95 27.01 -37.01
C LYS A 130 -4.34 26.07 -35.85
N ASP A 131 -3.64 24.95 -35.74
CA ASP A 131 -3.88 23.87 -34.79
C ASP A 131 -2.80 23.84 -33.68
N ALA A 132 -2.01 24.92 -33.54
CA ALA A 132 -0.93 25.03 -32.56
C ALA A 132 -1.32 24.76 -31.08
N PRO A 133 -2.58 24.95 -30.62
CA PRO A 133 -2.98 24.55 -29.27
C PRO A 133 -3.15 23.03 -29.08
N MET A 134 -3.14 22.24 -30.17
CA MET A 134 -3.28 20.78 -30.12
C MET A 134 -1.91 20.09 -30.06
N GLU A 135 -1.93 18.81 -29.70
CA GLU A 135 -0.75 17.94 -29.70
C GLU A 135 -1.02 16.67 -30.51
N CYS A 136 0.01 16.13 -31.17
CA CYS A 136 -0.08 14.82 -31.81
C CYS A 136 -0.03 13.72 -30.74
N HIS A 137 -0.78 12.64 -30.93
CA HIS A 137 -0.79 11.44 -30.07
C HIS A 137 -1.17 10.20 -30.87
N GLU A 138 -0.82 9.03 -30.36
CA GLU A 138 -1.25 7.70 -30.83
C GLU A 138 -1.21 7.51 -32.36
N PRO A 139 -0.03 7.59 -33.01
CA PRO A 139 0.07 7.37 -34.45
C PRO A 139 -0.29 5.92 -34.77
N ARG A 140 -1.30 5.74 -35.63
CA ARG A 140 -1.79 4.43 -36.06
C ARG A 140 -1.83 4.37 -37.58
N PRO A 141 -1.02 3.51 -38.23
CA PRO A 141 -1.07 3.33 -39.66
C PRO A 141 -2.39 2.65 -40.07
N LEU A 142 -2.99 3.12 -41.16
CA LEU A 142 -4.08 2.41 -41.81
C LEU A 142 -3.51 1.36 -42.76
N ALA A 143 -3.45 0.12 -42.30
CA ALA A 143 -2.92 -1.01 -43.06
C ALA A 143 -3.79 -2.26 -42.86
N SER A 144 -3.78 -3.16 -43.85
CA SER A 144 -4.34 -4.49 -43.66
C SER A 144 -3.50 -5.26 -42.64
N ARG A 145 -4.15 -6.05 -41.79
CA ARG A 145 -3.48 -6.89 -40.80
C ARG A 145 -4.15 -8.25 -40.71
N PRO A 146 -3.40 -9.35 -40.47
CA PRO A 146 -3.99 -10.63 -40.13
C PRO A 146 -4.89 -10.48 -38.90
N ARG A 147 -6.00 -11.21 -38.89
CA ARG A 147 -6.83 -11.32 -37.69
C ARG A 147 -6.04 -12.01 -36.59
N GLU A 148 -6.10 -11.49 -35.36
CA GLU A 148 -5.48 -12.11 -34.21
C GLU A 148 -5.99 -13.54 -34.00
N ARG A 149 -5.15 -14.40 -33.42
CA ARG A 149 -5.53 -15.76 -33.06
C ARG A 149 -6.75 -15.71 -32.12
N VAL A 150 -7.82 -16.38 -32.51
CA VAL A 150 -8.99 -16.56 -31.65
C VAL A 150 -8.67 -17.62 -30.59
N ILE A 151 -8.69 -17.22 -29.33
CA ILE A 151 -8.49 -18.10 -28.18
C ILE A 151 -9.88 -18.50 -27.65
N PRO A 152 -10.25 -19.79 -27.61
CA PRO A 152 -11.52 -20.23 -27.04
C PRO A 152 -11.62 -19.85 -25.56
N ALA A 153 -12.82 -19.41 -25.15
CA ALA A 153 -13.09 -19.10 -23.75
C ALA A 153 -12.98 -20.37 -22.88
N ARG A 154 -12.34 -20.23 -21.71
CA ARG A 154 -12.10 -21.29 -20.72
C ARG A 154 -12.86 -21.05 -19.42
N ILE A 155 -13.78 -20.09 -19.43
CA ILE A 155 -14.59 -19.70 -18.27
C ILE A 155 -15.89 -20.49 -18.22
N ASP A 156 -16.36 -20.78 -17.01
CA ASP A 156 -17.71 -21.24 -16.74
C ASP A 156 -18.44 -20.19 -15.91
N CYS A 157 -19.19 -19.33 -16.59
CA CYS A 157 -19.93 -18.23 -15.98
C CYS A 157 -21.00 -18.71 -14.97
N THR A 158 -21.35 -19.99 -14.93
CA THR A 158 -22.28 -20.53 -13.94
C THR A 158 -21.63 -20.71 -12.56
N LYS A 159 -20.29 -20.75 -12.49
CA LYS A 159 -19.53 -20.90 -11.25
C LYS A 159 -19.32 -19.56 -10.55
N LYS A 160 -19.21 -19.58 -9.23
CA LYS A 160 -18.87 -18.40 -8.41
C LYS A 160 -17.39 -18.33 -8.05
N THR A 161 -16.66 -19.38 -8.36
CA THR A 161 -15.32 -19.66 -7.88
C THR A 161 -14.43 -20.09 -9.04
N GLY A 162 -13.12 -19.99 -8.83
CA GLY A 162 -12.10 -20.68 -9.61
C GLY A 162 -11.22 -21.50 -8.66
N HIS A 163 -10.30 -22.28 -9.22
CA HIS A 163 -9.39 -23.12 -8.46
C HIS A 163 -7.92 -22.74 -8.70
N VAL A 164 -7.10 -22.87 -7.67
CA VAL A 164 -5.64 -22.70 -7.77
C VAL A 164 -4.93 -23.94 -7.27
N VAL A 165 -3.98 -24.43 -8.06
CA VAL A 165 -3.03 -25.47 -7.68
C VAL A 165 -1.65 -24.85 -7.46
N LEU A 166 -1.08 -25.03 -6.28
CA LEU A 166 0.30 -24.72 -5.94
C LEU A 166 1.11 -26.01 -5.93
N GLY A 167 2.15 -26.09 -6.77
CA GLY A 167 2.99 -27.28 -6.91
C GLY A 167 3.90 -27.51 -5.70
N ASP A 168 4.68 -26.50 -5.29
CA ASP A 168 5.56 -26.58 -4.14
C ASP A 168 5.86 -25.20 -3.56
N ILE A 169 5.29 -24.89 -2.41
CA ILE A 169 5.50 -23.62 -1.72
C ILE A 169 6.97 -23.34 -1.37
N TYR A 170 7.80 -24.38 -1.23
CA TYR A 170 9.23 -24.26 -0.90
C TYR A 170 10.10 -24.01 -2.13
N HIS A 171 9.54 -24.09 -3.34
CA HIS A 171 10.24 -23.77 -4.57
C HIS A 171 9.98 -22.31 -4.96
N GLY A 172 10.89 -21.40 -4.64
CA GLY A 172 10.61 -19.98 -4.82
C GLY A 172 11.82 -19.08 -4.63
N ARG A 173 11.62 -17.79 -4.90
CA ARG A 173 12.61 -16.75 -4.63
C ARG A 173 12.60 -16.35 -3.15
N ALA A 174 13.78 -16.03 -2.62
CA ALA A 174 13.94 -15.50 -1.27
C ALA A 174 13.28 -16.41 -0.20
N MET A 175 13.54 -17.73 -0.31
CA MET A 175 13.05 -18.82 0.54
C MET A 175 14.16 -19.43 1.41
N GLN A 176 15.35 -18.79 1.46
CA GLN A 176 16.48 -19.27 2.27
C GLN A 176 16.05 -19.41 3.74
N GLY A 177 16.43 -20.54 4.36
CA GLY A 177 16.13 -20.84 5.76
C GLY A 177 14.71 -21.34 6.04
N VAL A 178 13.82 -21.40 5.05
CA VAL A 178 12.49 -22.03 5.21
C VAL A 178 12.62 -23.54 5.07
N ARG A 179 12.25 -24.30 6.11
CA ARG A 179 12.35 -25.76 6.10
C ARG A 179 11.12 -26.37 5.46
N ARG A 180 11.29 -27.46 4.71
CA ARG A 180 10.16 -28.25 4.19
C ARG A 180 9.31 -28.76 5.35
N GLY A 181 7.99 -28.66 5.21
CA GLY A 181 7.01 -29.01 6.23
C GLY A 181 6.76 -27.92 7.29
N GLU A 182 7.50 -26.82 7.27
CA GLU A 182 7.32 -25.70 8.21
C GLU A 182 6.05 -24.91 7.96
N ILE A 183 5.70 -24.66 6.69
CA ILE A 183 4.48 -23.96 6.30
C ILE A 183 3.30 -24.93 6.36
N LYS A 184 2.28 -24.58 7.15
CA LYS A 184 1.09 -25.40 7.40
C LYS A 184 -0.15 -24.93 6.66
N LYS A 185 -0.26 -23.61 6.43
CA LYS A 185 -1.42 -23.01 5.79
C LYS A 185 -1.08 -21.73 5.04
N LEU A 186 -1.98 -21.36 4.13
CA LEU A 186 -2.01 -20.05 3.50
C LEU A 186 -3.16 -19.24 4.09
N LEU A 187 -2.87 -18.06 4.63
CA LEU A 187 -3.86 -17.02 4.89
C LEU A 187 -4.22 -16.37 3.55
N VAL A 188 -5.51 -16.38 3.23
CA VAL A 188 -6.07 -15.77 2.02
C VAL A 188 -6.58 -14.38 2.37
N LEU A 189 -5.99 -13.38 1.72
CA LEU A 189 -6.34 -11.98 1.87
C LEU A 189 -6.92 -11.44 0.56
N GLU A 190 -7.83 -10.48 0.67
CA GLU A 190 -8.40 -9.77 -0.46
C GLU A 190 -8.06 -8.29 -0.37
N GLN A 191 -7.50 -7.71 -1.42
CA GLN A 191 -7.35 -6.26 -1.52
C GLN A 191 -8.69 -5.62 -1.89
N LEU A 192 -9.14 -4.65 -1.09
CA LEU A 192 -10.46 -4.04 -1.24
C LEU A 192 -10.44 -2.84 -2.20
N PRO A 193 -11.41 -2.73 -3.12
CA PRO A 193 -11.47 -1.61 -4.04
C PRO A 193 -11.75 -0.32 -3.28
N LYS A 194 -11.01 0.72 -3.67
CA LYS A 194 -11.06 2.06 -3.10
C LYS A 194 -12.02 2.93 -3.90
N PRO A 195 -13.06 3.51 -3.29
CA PRO A 195 -14.10 4.23 -4.03
C PRO A 195 -13.68 5.61 -4.53
N VAL A 196 -12.71 6.23 -3.87
CA VAL A 196 -12.19 7.57 -4.18
C VAL A 196 -10.73 7.67 -3.77
N ASN A 197 -9.92 8.42 -4.53
CA ASN A 197 -8.56 8.78 -4.15
C ASN A 197 -8.35 10.29 -4.28
N PHE A 198 -7.68 10.91 -3.30
CA PHE A 198 -7.55 12.37 -3.18
C PHE A 198 -6.14 12.88 -3.46
N SER A 199 -5.15 12.00 -3.35
CA SER A 199 -3.75 12.32 -3.52
C SER A 199 -2.96 11.05 -3.87
N GLY A 200 -1.67 11.21 -4.12
CA GLY A 200 -0.73 10.08 -4.09
C GLY A 200 -0.36 9.63 -2.67
N GLY A 201 -0.93 10.23 -1.61
CA GLY A 201 -0.68 9.83 -0.22
C GLY A 201 -1.57 8.67 0.23
N GLN A 202 -1.28 8.14 1.43
CA GLN A 202 -2.06 7.06 2.02
C GLN A 202 -2.86 7.52 3.24
N GLU A 203 -2.84 8.80 3.60
CA GLU A 203 -3.32 9.25 4.90
C GLU A 203 -4.86 9.29 5.03
N PRO A 204 -5.43 8.83 6.17
CA PRO A 204 -4.78 8.20 7.31
C PRO A 204 -4.84 6.65 7.27
N ILE A 205 -4.80 6.01 6.10
CA ILE A 205 -4.81 4.53 5.98
C ILE A 205 -3.62 3.89 6.70
N SER A 206 -2.40 4.42 6.55
CA SER A 206 -1.22 3.89 7.25
C SER A 206 -0.04 4.88 7.32
N ILE A 207 0.94 4.59 8.18
CA ILE A 207 2.20 5.35 8.24
C ILE A 207 3.26 4.68 7.35
N GLY A 208 3.29 5.03 6.06
CA GLY A 208 4.35 4.56 5.15
C GLY A 208 4.25 3.10 4.75
N GLY A 209 3.09 2.49 4.98
CA GLY A 209 2.79 1.08 4.71
C GLY A 209 1.83 0.93 3.53
N THR A 210 0.68 0.32 3.79
CA THR A 210 -0.36 0.06 2.78
C THR A 210 -1.16 1.31 2.39
N PHE A 211 -1.56 1.33 1.11
CA PHE A 211 -2.46 2.34 0.51
C PHE A 211 -3.91 1.85 0.40
N THR A 212 -4.12 0.57 0.68
CA THR A 212 -5.39 -0.15 0.51
C THR A 212 -5.73 -0.94 1.76
N LEU A 213 -7.02 -1.19 1.96
CA LEU A 213 -7.49 -2.11 2.99
C LEU A 213 -7.45 -3.54 2.47
N ALA A 214 -7.15 -4.49 3.37
CA ALA A 214 -7.21 -5.91 3.10
C ALA A 214 -8.31 -6.56 3.94
N ARG A 215 -9.10 -7.45 3.32
CA ARG A 215 -10.05 -8.32 3.99
C ARG A 215 -9.44 -9.71 4.19
N ILE A 216 -9.56 -10.25 5.38
CA ILE A 216 -9.25 -11.65 5.69
C ILE A 216 -10.39 -12.54 5.17
N GLN A 217 -10.10 -13.41 4.20
CA GLN A 217 -11.05 -14.42 3.76
C GLN A 217 -11.05 -15.64 4.68
N GLY A 218 -9.86 -16.02 5.16
CA GLY A 218 -9.66 -17.20 5.98
C GLY A 218 -8.37 -17.93 5.63
N THR A 219 -8.28 -19.22 5.93
CA THR A 219 -7.09 -20.03 5.65
C THR A 219 -7.39 -21.25 4.79
N VAL A 220 -6.37 -21.73 4.08
CA VAL A 220 -6.39 -23.03 3.38
C VAL A 220 -5.14 -23.84 3.76
N PRO A 221 -5.25 -25.18 3.88
CA PRO A 221 -4.13 -26.02 4.29
C PRO A 221 -3.07 -26.14 3.18
N VAL A 222 -1.81 -26.35 3.61
CA VAL A 222 -0.69 -26.76 2.76
C VAL A 222 -0.31 -28.19 3.13
N GLU A 223 -0.16 -29.04 2.12
CA GLU A 223 0.20 -30.44 2.30
C GLU A 223 1.66 -30.61 2.77
N PRO A 224 2.02 -31.75 3.38
CA PRO A 224 3.40 -32.05 3.77
C PRO A 224 4.42 -31.96 2.62
N ASP A 225 4.01 -32.26 1.39
CA ASP A 225 4.83 -32.12 0.18
C ASP A 225 4.94 -30.68 -0.34
N GLY A 226 4.35 -29.71 0.37
CA GLY A 226 4.35 -28.29 0.04
C GLY A 226 3.33 -27.89 -1.02
N SER A 227 2.52 -28.83 -1.51
CA SER A 227 1.45 -28.54 -2.47
C SER A 227 0.21 -27.99 -1.79
N ALA A 228 -0.61 -27.24 -2.53
CA ALA A 228 -1.94 -26.81 -2.08
C ALA A 228 -2.92 -26.80 -3.25
N TYR A 229 -4.17 -27.16 -2.99
CA TYR A 229 -5.26 -27.11 -3.96
C TYR A 229 -6.44 -26.45 -3.29
N MET A 230 -6.89 -25.32 -3.85
CA MET A 230 -7.81 -24.40 -3.18
C MET A 230 -8.89 -23.87 -4.12
N GLU A 231 -10.11 -23.74 -3.59
CA GLU A 231 -11.24 -23.07 -4.23
C GLU A 231 -11.34 -21.64 -3.72
N LEU A 232 -11.31 -20.67 -4.64
CA LEU A 232 -11.24 -19.25 -4.35
C LEU A 232 -12.36 -18.47 -5.07
N PRO A 233 -12.88 -17.38 -4.48
CA PRO A 233 -13.93 -16.59 -5.11
C PRO A 233 -13.43 -15.93 -6.41
N ALA A 234 -14.23 -16.04 -7.47
CA ALA A 234 -13.92 -15.45 -8.78
C ALA A 234 -14.07 -13.92 -8.76
N SER A 235 -13.30 -13.26 -9.63
CA SER A 235 -13.28 -11.80 -9.81
C SER A 235 -12.92 -11.01 -8.54
N ARG A 236 -12.05 -11.59 -7.71
CA ARG A 236 -11.52 -10.96 -6.48
C ARG A 236 -10.01 -10.81 -6.57
N SER A 237 -9.49 -9.70 -6.03
CA SER A 237 -8.06 -9.42 -5.91
C SER A 237 -7.50 -10.15 -4.69
N LEU A 238 -6.98 -11.35 -4.87
CA LEU A 238 -6.54 -12.24 -3.79
C LEU A 238 -5.02 -12.32 -3.69
N PHE A 239 -4.50 -12.41 -2.47
CA PHE A 239 -3.08 -12.64 -2.21
C PHE A 239 -2.90 -13.50 -0.95
N PHE A 240 -1.70 -14.06 -0.79
CA PHE A 240 -1.47 -15.11 0.19
C PHE A 240 -0.34 -14.77 1.16
N VAL A 241 -0.51 -15.21 2.40
CA VAL A 241 0.56 -15.25 3.41
C VAL A 241 0.76 -16.69 3.85
N ALA A 242 1.96 -17.22 3.64
CA ALA A 242 2.36 -18.53 4.15
C ALA A 242 2.56 -18.46 5.66
N LEU A 243 1.93 -19.38 6.39
CA LEU A 243 1.94 -19.43 7.86
C LEU A 243 2.59 -20.72 8.36
N ASP A 244 3.38 -20.62 9.43
CA ASP A 244 3.95 -21.77 10.13
C ASP A 244 2.95 -22.44 11.10
N GLU A 245 3.45 -23.36 11.93
CA GLU A 245 2.65 -24.08 12.93
C GLU A 245 2.10 -23.21 14.06
N ASN A 246 2.67 -22.02 14.27
CA ASN A 246 2.23 -21.04 15.28
C ASN A 246 1.42 -19.90 14.64
N ASP A 247 0.97 -20.09 13.39
CA ASP A 247 0.29 -19.08 12.58
C ASP A 247 1.11 -17.83 12.27
N MET A 248 2.43 -17.89 12.42
CA MET A 248 3.31 -16.74 12.19
C MET A 248 3.69 -16.65 10.71
N SER A 249 3.82 -15.42 10.19
CA SER A 249 4.06 -15.18 8.77
C SER A 249 5.45 -15.64 8.32
N VAL A 250 5.51 -16.62 7.43
CA VAL A 250 6.77 -17.08 6.83
C VAL A 250 7.10 -16.26 5.59
N LYS A 251 6.15 -16.11 4.67
CA LYS A 251 6.35 -15.43 3.38
C LYS A 251 5.06 -14.81 2.90
N ARG A 252 5.14 -13.59 2.34
CA ARG A 252 3.99 -12.84 1.84
C ARG A 252 4.10 -12.64 0.33
N MET A 253 2.99 -12.80 -0.37
CA MET A 253 2.88 -12.47 -1.79
C MET A 253 2.79 -10.94 -1.94
N GLN A 254 3.79 -10.31 -2.56
CA GLN A 254 3.82 -8.86 -2.83
C GLN A 254 3.20 -8.55 -4.20
N SER A 255 2.02 -9.12 -4.44
CA SER A 255 1.23 -9.03 -5.68
C SER A 255 -0.16 -9.60 -5.37
N PHE A 256 -1.09 -9.54 -6.32
CA PHE A 256 -2.34 -10.27 -6.23
C PHE A 256 -2.61 -11.12 -7.48
N VAL A 257 -3.51 -12.08 -7.35
CA VAL A 257 -4.08 -12.88 -8.43
C VAL A 257 -5.59 -12.65 -8.49
N THR A 258 -6.15 -12.74 -9.68
CA THR A 258 -7.59 -12.79 -9.92
C THR A 258 -7.92 -14.04 -10.73
N LEU A 259 -9.03 -14.69 -10.43
CA LEU A 259 -9.53 -15.83 -11.21
C LEU A 259 -10.84 -15.44 -11.89
N GLN A 260 -11.04 -15.91 -13.12
CA GLN A 260 -12.35 -15.91 -13.75
C GLN A 260 -13.24 -17.04 -13.20
N PRO A 261 -14.58 -16.93 -13.36
CA PRO A 261 -15.51 -18.01 -13.05
C PRO A 261 -15.12 -19.33 -13.72
N GLY A 262 -14.93 -20.39 -12.93
CA GLY A 262 -14.56 -21.73 -13.41
C GLY A 262 -13.10 -21.87 -13.86
N GLU A 263 -12.27 -20.83 -13.75
CA GLU A 263 -10.86 -20.90 -14.11
C GLU A 263 -10.10 -21.85 -13.18
N ILE A 264 -9.23 -22.69 -13.77
CA ILE A 264 -8.22 -23.44 -13.03
C ILE A 264 -6.86 -22.83 -13.37
N SER A 265 -6.18 -22.32 -12.35
CA SER A 265 -4.85 -21.71 -12.46
C SER A 265 -3.82 -22.50 -11.65
N GLY A 266 -2.57 -22.49 -12.10
CA GLY A 266 -1.47 -23.23 -11.49
C GLY A 266 -0.25 -22.35 -11.24
N CYS A 267 0.41 -22.52 -10.10
CA CYS A 267 1.72 -21.95 -9.82
C CYS A 267 2.71 -23.05 -9.42
N VAL A 268 3.94 -22.94 -9.92
CA VAL A 268 4.98 -23.95 -9.65
C VAL A 268 5.44 -23.83 -8.20
N GLY A 269 5.60 -22.60 -7.69
CA GLY A 269 5.90 -22.37 -6.29
C GLY A 269 5.76 -20.90 -5.87
N CYS A 270 6.43 -20.51 -4.79
CA CYS A 270 6.29 -19.16 -4.21
C CYS A 270 7.15 -18.14 -4.97
N HIS A 271 6.60 -17.54 -6.03
CA HIS A 271 7.34 -16.66 -6.94
C HIS A 271 8.60 -17.36 -7.51
N GLU A 272 8.46 -18.55 -8.06
CA GLU A 272 9.55 -19.29 -8.72
C GLU A 272 10.26 -18.45 -9.80
N HIS A 273 11.48 -18.86 -10.15
CA HIS A 273 12.21 -18.29 -11.28
C HIS A 273 11.52 -18.71 -12.58
N ARG A 274 10.89 -17.76 -13.27
CA ARG A 274 10.09 -18.02 -14.48
C ARG A 274 10.92 -18.20 -15.75
N SER A 275 12.22 -17.97 -15.67
CA SER A 275 13.20 -18.35 -16.69
C SER A 275 13.64 -19.82 -16.57
N ASN A 276 13.24 -20.52 -15.51
CA ASN A 276 13.61 -21.91 -15.30
C ASN A 276 12.52 -22.85 -15.83
N THR A 277 12.93 -23.97 -16.42
CA THR A 277 12.01 -25.05 -16.75
C THR A 277 11.40 -25.62 -15.45
N PRO A 278 10.05 -25.67 -15.34
CA PRO A 278 9.39 -26.28 -14.18
C PRO A 278 9.79 -27.75 -14.04
N ARG A 279 10.05 -28.20 -12.80
CA ARG A 279 10.30 -29.62 -12.55
C ARG A 279 8.96 -30.37 -12.53
N PRO A 280 8.78 -31.44 -13.33
CA PRO A 280 7.57 -32.24 -13.30
C PRO A 280 7.32 -32.81 -11.90
N ARG A 281 6.09 -32.68 -11.38
CA ARG A 281 5.65 -33.31 -10.13
C ARG A 281 4.35 -34.06 -10.35
N PRO A 282 4.40 -35.30 -10.88
CA PRO A 282 3.19 -36.04 -11.26
C PRO A 282 2.33 -36.49 -10.07
N ASN A 283 2.83 -36.41 -8.82
CA ASN A 283 2.20 -36.99 -7.64
C ASN A 283 1.98 -35.98 -6.50
N LEU A 284 1.47 -34.78 -6.82
CA LEU A 284 1.13 -33.78 -5.80
C LEU A 284 0.07 -34.35 -4.85
N MET A 285 0.27 -34.21 -3.54
CA MET A 285 -0.70 -34.67 -2.54
C MET A 285 -2.02 -33.92 -2.66
N ALA A 286 -1.96 -32.60 -2.93
CA ALA A 286 -3.15 -31.75 -2.90
C ALA A 286 -4.19 -32.09 -3.98
N ILE A 287 -3.78 -32.62 -5.14
CA ILE A 287 -4.70 -32.98 -6.23
C ILE A 287 -5.31 -34.39 -6.09
N LYS A 288 -4.92 -35.14 -5.05
CA LYS A 288 -5.52 -36.45 -4.72
C LYS A 288 -6.85 -36.33 -3.96
N ARG A 289 -7.26 -35.10 -3.65
CA ARG A 289 -8.51 -34.75 -2.97
C ARG A 289 -9.14 -33.53 -3.61
N GLU A 290 -10.40 -33.28 -3.28
CA GLU A 290 -11.13 -32.08 -3.70
C GLU A 290 -10.43 -30.79 -3.22
N PRO A 291 -10.59 -29.67 -3.96
CA PRO A 291 -9.98 -28.40 -3.59
C PRO A 291 -10.48 -27.95 -2.22
N SER A 292 -9.55 -27.47 -1.40
CA SER A 292 -9.84 -26.95 -0.07
C SER A 292 -10.64 -25.65 -0.20
N ARG A 293 -11.81 -25.59 0.44
CA ARG A 293 -12.52 -24.32 0.63
C ARG A 293 -11.80 -23.48 1.68
N ILE A 294 -11.90 -22.17 1.55
CA ILE A 294 -11.39 -21.23 2.55
C ILE A 294 -12.13 -21.48 3.87
N GLU A 295 -11.39 -21.76 4.94
CA GLU A 295 -11.90 -21.84 6.30
C GLU A 295 -11.94 -20.42 6.90
N PRO A 296 -13.13 -19.82 7.13
CA PRO A 296 -13.22 -18.46 7.64
C PRO A 296 -12.77 -18.36 9.10
N ILE A 297 -12.22 -17.20 9.48
CA ILE A 297 -11.85 -16.91 10.87
C ILE A 297 -13.00 -16.10 11.50
N HIS A 298 -13.87 -16.76 12.26
CA HIS A 298 -15.15 -16.19 12.70
C HIS A 298 -15.07 -15.31 13.96
N ASP A 299 -14.03 -15.42 14.79
CA ASP A 299 -13.94 -14.75 16.09
C ASP A 299 -13.27 -13.36 16.05
N ILE A 300 -12.90 -12.90 14.84
CA ILE A 300 -12.31 -11.59 14.58
C ILE A 300 -12.97 -10.90 13.37
N PRO A 301 -12.91 -9.56 13.26
CA PRO A 301 -13.38 -8.85 12.08
C PRO A 301 -12.63 -9.24 10.80
N ASP A 302 -13.34 -9.30 9.67
CA ASP A 302 -12.72 -9.57 8.35
C ASP A 302 -11.91 -8.38 7.84
N VAL A 303 -12.30 -7.15 8.20
CA VAL A 303 -11.54 -5.90 8.01
C VAL A 303 -11.31 -5.26 9.36
N ILE A 304 -10.05 -5.30 9.80
CA ILE A 304 -9.65 -4.82 11.12
C ILE A 304 -9.48 -3.29 11.08
N ASP A 305 -9.99 -2.64 12.12
CA ASP A 305 -9.92 -1.20 12.37
C ASP A 305 -9.12 -0.97 13.66
N TYR A 306 -7.99 -0.25 13.57
CA TYR A 306 -7.06 -0.16 14.69
C TYR A 306 -7.68 0.51 15.93
N PRO A 307 -8.31 1.70 15.85
CA PRO A 307 -8.98 2.29 17.01
C PRO A 307 -10.08 1.41 17.61
N ARG A 308 -10.88 0.73 16.78
CA ARG A 308 -11.99 -0.12 17.24
C ARG A 308 -11.53 -1.44 17.83
N ASP A 309 -10.58 -2.11 17.18
CA ASP A 309 -10.28 -3.52 17.42
C ASP A 309 -8.95 -3.74 18.17
N ILE A 310 -7.96 -2.89 17.94
CA ILE A 310 -6.59 -3.07 18.46
C ILE A 310 -6.32 -2.18 19.67
N GLN A 311 -6.73 -0.91 19.63
CA GLN A 311 -6.54 -0.01 20.76
C GLN A 311 -7.13 -0.52 22.09
N PRO A 312 -8.31 -1.18 22.13
CA PRO A 312 -8.83 -1.72 23.38
C PRO A 312 -7.92 -2.75 24.06
N ILE A 313 -7.16 -3.52 23.27
CA ILE A 313 -6.16 -4.46 23.80
C ILE A 313 -5.05 -3.70 24.52
N TRP A 314 -4.54 -2.63 23.91
CA TRP A 314 -3.53 -1.78 24.56
C TRP A 314 -4.08 -1.09 25.80
N ASN A 315 -5.33 -0.63 25.77
CA ASN A 315 -5.98 -0.03 26.93
C ASN A 315 -6.02 -0.99 28.12
N ALA A 316 -6.35 -2.27 27.87
CA ALA A 316 -6.46 -3.28 28.91
C ALA A 316 -5.10 -3.71 29.47
N HIS A 317 -4.09 -3.89 28.61
CA HIS A 317 -2.86 -4.61 28.98
C HIS A 317 -1.61 -3.74 29.03
N CYS A 318 -1.63 -2.53 28.47
CA CYS A 318 -0.41 -1.73 28.27
C CYS A 318 -0.52 -0.30 28.80
N VAL A 319 -1.66 0.36 28.60
CA VAL A 319 -1.84 1.79 28.92
C VAL A 319 -1.66 2.06 30.42
N GLY A 320 -1.94 1.10 31.30
CA GLY A 320 -1.67 1.26 32.74
C GLY A 320 -0.25 1.73 33.07
N CYS A 321 0.76 1.22 32.36
CA CYS A 321 2.16 1.64 32.51
C CYS A 321 2.63 2.59 31.39
N HIS A 322 2.09 2.44 30.19
CA HIS A 322 2.46 3.16 28.98
C HIS A 322 1.43 4.23 28.62
N ASN A 323 1.30 5.24 29.47
CA ASN A 323 0.44 6.41 29.28
C ASN A 323 1.27 7.70 29.46
N PRO A 324 0.73 8.90 29.17
CA PRO A 324 1.53 10.11 29.32
C PRO A 324 1.97 10.37 30.77
N ASP A 325 1.20 9.97 31.78
CA ASP A 325 1.49 10.30 33.18
C ASP A 325 2.59 9.41 33.76
N GLU A 326 2.41 8.09 33.68
CA GLU A 326 3.41 7.10 34.14
C GLU A 326 4.64 7.06 33.22
N PHE A 327 4.40 7.12 31.91
CA PHE A 327 5.40 7.16 30.84
C PHE A 327 6.54 6.14 30.99
N GLN A 328 6.23 4.95 31.52
CA GLN A 328 7.23 3.91 31.73
C GLN A 328 7.82 3.45 30.40
N GLY A 329 9.13 3.16 30.41
CA GLY A 329 9.87 2.86 29.19
C GLY A 329 9.95 4.02 28.19
N LYS A 330 9.52 5.24 28.57
CA LYS A 330 9.38 6.41 27.70
C LYS A 330 8.43 6.14 26.52
N VAL A 331 7.36 5.41 26.79
CA VAL A 331 6.40 4.91 25.80
C VAL A 331 4.99 5.33 26.21
N ASP A 332 4.24 5.83 25.23
CA ASP A 332 2.81 6.15 25.39
C ASP A 332 2.02 5.36 24.34
N LEU A 333 1.14 4.49 24.80
CA LEU A 333 0.24 3.64 24.01
C LEU A 333 -1.22 4.03 24.20
N SER A 334 -1.49 5.25 24.68
CA SER A 334 -2.85 5.79 24.81
C SER A 334 -3.52 5.91 23.43
N GLY A 335 -4.83 5.71 23.42
CA GLY A 335 -5.69 5.92 22.25
C GLY A 335 -5.91 7.39 21.89
N ASP A 336 -5.25 8.32 22.58
CA ASP A 336 -5.39 9.76 22.39
C ASP A 336 -5.12 10.20 20.95
N HIS A 337 -5.93 11.13 20.47
CA HIS A 337 -5.88 11.64 19.11
C HIS A 337 -4.65 12.52 18.94
N THR A 338 -3.81 12.21 17.96
CA THR A 338 -2.89 13.18 17.35
C THR A 338 -3.55 13.76 16.09
N PRO A 339 -2.94 14.76 15.41
CA PRO A 339 -3.47 15.35 14.19
C PRO A 339 -3.89 14.38 13.07
N VAL A 340 -3.32 13.16 13.01
CA VAL A 340 -3.61 12.20 11.94
C VAL A 340 -4.02 10.82 12.48
N TYR A 341 -3.26 10.28 13.45
CA TYR A 341 -3.46 8.92 14.00
C TYR A 341 -3.63 8.98 15.53
N SER A 342 -3.80 7.85 16.20
CA SER A 342 -3.68 7.79 17.66
C SER A 342 -2.22 7.86 18.10
N THR A 343 -1.98 8.21 19.36
CA THR A 343 -0.65 8.25 19.97
C THR A 343 0.00 6.87 19.94
N SER A 344 -0.75 5.84 20.31
CA SER A 344 -0.34 4.43 20.24
C SER A 344 0.12 3.98 18.86
N TYR A 345 -0.65 4.27 17.80
CA TYR A 345 -0.29 3.88 16.44
C TYR A 345 1.04 4.54 16.07
N TRP A 346 1.19 5.85 16.28
CA TRP A 346 2.47 6.53 16.10
C TRP A 346 3.60 5.89 16.89
N THR A 347 3.38 5.57 18.16
CA THR A 347 4.40 4.96 19.02
C THR A 347 4.85 3.59 18.50
N LEU A 348 3.92 2.72 18.11
CA LEU A 348 4.24 1.40 17.55
C LEU A 348 5.16 1.52 16.32
N PHE A 349 4.86 2.45 15.43
CA PHE A 349 5.62 2.67 14.20
C PHE A 349 6.95 3.39 14.47
N LYS A 350 6.95 4.48 15.25
CA LYS A 350 8.19 5.19 15.63
C LYS A 350 9.15 4.32 16.44
N ARG A 351 8.68 3.28 17.14
CA ARG A 351 9.57 2.37 17.89
C ARG A 351 9.97 1.13 17.10
N GLY A 352 9.56 1.00 15.83
CA GLY A 352 9.86 -0.16 14.99
C GLY A 352 9.28 -1.46 15.55
N LEU A 353 8.09 -1.42 16.17
CA LEU A 353 7.45 -2.59 16.75
C LEU A 353 6.65 -3.41 15.72
N ILE A 354 6.31 -2.79 14.58
CA ILE A 354 5.50 -3.36 13.50
C ILE A 354 6.31 -3.39 12.20
N ALA A 355 6.26 -4.53 11.50
CA ALA A 355 6.86 -4.74 10.18
C ALA A 355 5.76 -5.04 9.13
N ASP A 356 5.33 -4.01 8.40
CA ASP A 356 4.15 -3.98 7.52
C ASP A 356 4.48 -3.86 6.02
N GLY A 357 5.65 -4.34 5.56
CA GLY A 357 6.02 -4.26 4.14
C GLY A 357 6.64 -2.94 3.71
N ARG A 358 6.11 -1.82 4.24
CA ARG A 358 6.43 -0.43 3.87
C ARG A 358 6.25 -0.14 2.36
N ASN A 359 6.30 1.14 2.00
CA ASN A 359 6.30 1.62 0.62
C ASN A 359 7.70 1.48 -0.05
N HIS A 360 8.37 0.33 0.10
CA HIS A 360 9.75 0.12 -0.37
C HIS A 360 9.87 -0.01 -1.91
N PRO A 361 10.93 0.53 -2.53
CA PRO A 361 11.14 0.51 -3.99
C PRO A 361 11.58 -0.86 -4.54
N TYR A 362 11.68 -1.88 -3.68
CA TYR A 362 12.10 -3.22 -4.01
C TYR A 362 11.01 -4.24 -3.65
N SER A 363 11.04 -5.38 -4.33
CA SER A 363 10.15 -6.53 -4.13
C SER A 363 10.97 -7.74 -3.66
N GLN A 364 10.36 -8.93 -3.59
CA GLN A 364 11.00 -10.21 -3.24
C GLN A 364 11.63 -10.23 -1.84
N GLN A 365 10.96 -9.63 -0.87
CA GLN A 365 11.45 -9.59 0.51
C GLN A 365 11.70 -10.99 1.10
N GLN A 366 12.74 -11.14 1.92
CA GLN A 366 13.12 -12.43 2.50
C GLN A 366 12.02 -13.01 3.40
N ALA A 367 11.98 -14.35 3.52
CA ALA A 367 11.10 -15.00 4.48
C ALA A 367 11.30 -14.42 5.89
N ARG A 368 10.21 -14.20 6.63
CA ARG A 368 10.17 -13.63 7.99
C ARG A 368 10.76 -12.22 8.12
N SER A 369 10.90 -11.47 7.03
CA SER A 369 11.31 -10.06 7.08
C SER A 369 10.14 -9.08 7.24
N ILE A 370 8.90 -9.54 7.02
CA ILE A 370 7.66 -8.77 7.20
C ILE A 370 6.52 -9.61 7.78
N GLY A 371 5.52 -8.92 8.32
CA GLY A 371 4.37 -9.52 8.99
C GLY A 371 4.64 -9.82 10.46
N SER A 372 3.82 -10.71 11.03
CA SER A 372 3.86 -11.10 12.43
C SER A 372 5.22 -11.63 12.87
N SER A 373 5.91 -12.45 12.06
CA SER A 373 7.23 -13.00 12.42
C SER A 373 8.32 -11.94 12.61
N ALA A 374 8.24 -10.84 11.86
CA ALA A 374 9.21 -9.74 11.93
C ALA A 374 8.83 -8.69 12.99
N SER A 375 7.58 -8.70 13.46
CA SER A 375 7.05 -7.65 14.32
C SER A 375 7.39 -7.92 15.79
N ARG A 376 8.25 -7.08 16.36
CA ARG A 376 8.71 -7.20 17.76
C ARG A 376 7.56 -7.17 18.77
N ILE A 377 6.44 -6.53 18.45
CA ILE A 377 5.26 -6.51 19.32
C ILE A 377 4.78 -7.92 19.66
N MET A 378 4.93 -8.91 18.76
CA MET A 378 4.48 -10.28 19.00
C MET A 378 5.20 -10.95 20.17
N LYS A 379 6.47 -10.58 20.41
CA LYS A 379 7.23 -11.03 21.60
C LYS A 379 6.85 -10.28 22.87
N LEU A 380 6.35 -9.05 22.74
CA LEU A 380 5.94 -8.26 23.91
C LEU A 380 4.55 -8.65 24.41
N ILE A 381 3.78 -9.39 23.61
CA ILE A 381 2.42 -9.82 23.93
C ILE A 381 2.29 -11.33 24.15
N ASP A 382 3.40 -12.07 24.12
CA ASP A 382 3.42 -13.54 24.30
C ASP A 382 3.24 -13.98 25.77
N GLY A 383 3.10 -13.01 26.68
CA GLY A 383 2.98 -13.21 28.12
C GLY A 383 4.30 -13.12 28.87
N SER A 384 5.45 -12.94 28.21
CA SER A 384 6.75 -12.78 28.87
C SER A 384 7.02 -11.34 29.36
N HIS A 385 6.26 -10.37 28.86
CA HIS A 385 6.44 -8.95 29.21
C HIS A 385 5.68 -8.60 30.51
N PHE A 386 6.33 -8.83 31.65
CA PHE A 386 5.79 -8.53 32.98
C PHE A 386 4.38 -9.13 33.18
N ASP A 387 3.42 -8.30 33.58
CA ASP A 387 2.05 -8.69 33.89
C ASP A 387 1.11 -8.65 32.67
N ALA A 388 1.59 -8.31 31.48
CA ALA A 388 0.78 -8.28 30.28
C ALA A 388 0.42 -9.72 29.85
N LYS A 389 -0.85 -10.13 30.04
CA LYS A 389 -1.36 -11.47 29.71
C LYS A 389 -2.56 -11.36 28.77
N LEU A 390 -2.28 -11.29 27.46
CA LEU A 390 -3.32 -11.28 26.44
C LEU A 390 -3.90 -12.68 26.26
N SER A 391 -5.21 -12.76 26.06
CA SER A 391 -5.88 -13.98 25.62
C SER A 391 -5.42 -14.40 24.23
N ALA A 392 -5.58 -15.70 23.91
CA ALA A 392 -5.25 -16.22 22.58
C ALA A 392 -5.99 -15.49 21.44
N ARG A 393 -7.22 -15.03 21.69
CA ARG A 393 -8.01 -14.25 20.74
C ARG A 393 -7.40 -12.86 20.50
N GLU A 394 -6.96 -12.17 21.56
CA GLU A 394 -6.33 -10.84 21.43
C GLU A 394 -4.98 -10.93 20.70
N GLN A 395 -4.15 -11.93 21.03
CA GLN A 395 -2.89 -12.18 20.31
C GLN A 395 -3.15 -12.50 18.82
N LYS A 396 -4.16 -13.32 18.53
CA LYS A 396 -4.60 -13.63 17.16
C LYS A 396 -5.05 -12.38 16.41
N LEU A 397 -5.81 -11.49 17.06
CA LEU A 397 -6.30 -10.25 16.46
C LEU A 397 -5.15 -9.29 16.11
N VAL A 398 -4.19 -9.10 17.02
CA VAL A 398 -2.98 -8.30 16.76
C VAL A 398 -2.16 -8.92 15.62
N ARG A 399 -1.95 -10.24 15.65
CA ARG A 399 -1.23 -10.96 14.59
C ARG A 399 -1.86 -10.74 13.23
N LEU A 400 -3.18 -10.91 13.14
CA LEU A 400 -3.92 -10.79 11.87
C LEU A 400 -4.02 -9.34 11.39
N TRP A 401 -4.08 -8.36 12.29
CA TRP A 401 -3.95 -6.94 11.94
C TRP A 401 -2.60 -6.65 11.26
N ILE A 402 -1.50 -7.18 11.79
CA ILE A 402 -0.17 -7.06 11.17
C ILE A 402 -0.13 -7.81 9.82
N ASP A 403 -0.63 -9.05 9.80
CA ASP A 403 -0.59 -9.89 8.60
C ASP A 403 -1.52 -9.41 7.48
N SER A 404 -2.49 -8.55 7.81
CA SER A 404 -3.35 -7.80 6.87
C SER A 404 -2.86 -6.39 6.55
N SER A 405 -1.57 -6.10 6.80
CA SER A 405 -0.85 -4.86 6.42
C SER A 405 -1.02 -3.67 7.38
N ALA A 406 -1.45 -3.91 8.61
CA ALA A 406 -1.41 -2.97 9.73
C ALA A 406 -2.08 -1.59 9.46
N ALA A 407 -3.20 -1.59 8.73
CA ALA A 407 -3.98 -0.38 8.45
C ALA A 407 -4.49 0.28 9.74
N TYR A 408 -4.67 1.60 9.71
CA TYR A 408 -5.23 2.36 10.82
C TYR A 408 -6.78 2.33 10.82
N PRO A 409 -7.49 2.90 9.83
CA PRO A 409 -8.92 2.74 9.69
C PRO A 409 -9.28 1.41 9.01
N GLY A 410 -10.44 0.85 9.37
CA GLY A 410 -11.08 -0.25 8.66
C GLY A 410 -12.10 0.21 7.60
N THR A 411 -12.05 1.48 7.19
CA THR A 411 -12.97 2.10 6.21
C THR A 411 -12.22 3.09 5.31
N TYR A 412 -12.58 3.14 4.02
CA TYR A 412 -12.05 4.12 3.09
C TYR A 412 -12.66 5.52 3.28
N ALA A 413 -13.75 5.65 4.04
CA ALA A 413 -14.34 6.95 4.37
C ALA A 413 -13.39 7.84 5.20
N ALA A 414 -12.45 7.23 5.92
CA ALA A 414 -11.42 7.94 6.66
C ALA A 414 -10.39 8.63 5.76
N LEU A 415 -10.19 8.15 4.54
CA LEU A 415 -9.16 8.64 3.63
C LEU A 415 -9.36 10.13 3.34
N GLY A 416 -8.29 10.92 3.49
CA GLY A 416 -8.34 12.36 3.28
C GLY A 416 -9.35 13.09 4.19
N SER A 417 -9.73 12.48 5.31
CA SER A 417 -10.74 13.02 6.25
C SER A 417 -10.20 12.96 7.69
N GLY A 418 -10.77 13.79 8.59
CA GLY A 418 -10.51 13.69 10.02
C GLY A 418 -9.07 13.99 10.46
N MET A 419 -8.33 14.81 9.70
CA MET A 419 -6.96 15.21 10.00
C MET A 419 -6.90 16.70 10.35
N TYR A 420 -6.45 17.03 11.57
CA TYR A 420 -6.47 18.39 12.10
C TYR A 420 -5.08 18.79 12.59
N HIS A 421 -4.33 19.42 11.69
CA HIS A 421 -2.94 19.82 11.96
C HIS A 421 -2.85 21.01 12.90
N VAL A 422 -1.86 20.96 13.80
CA VAL A 422 -1.55 22.07 14.70
C VAL A 422 -0.80 23.15 13.90
N ASN A 423 -1.31 24.38 13.95
CA ASN A 423 -0.58 25.54 13.46
C ASN A 423 0.53 25.91 14.46
N LEU A 424 1.66 25.23 14.33
CA LEU A 424 2.77 25.30 15.28
C LEU A 424 3.40 26.71 15.28
N PRO A 425 3.68 27.31 16.46
CA PRO A 425 4.30 28.63 16.55
C PRO A 425 5.80 28.54 16.24
N LEU A 426 6.15 28.42 14.95
CA LEU A 426 7.51 28.10 14.48
C LEU A 426 8.60 29.01 15.04
N LYS A 427 8.35 30.32 15.12
CA LYS A 427 9.31 31.29 15.70
C LYS A 427 9.60 31.00 17.17
N SER A 428 8.57 30.68 17.95
CA SER A 428 8.72 30.33 19.37
C SER A 428 9.46 29.00 19.51
N MET A 429 9.11 27.99 18.70
CA MET A 429 9.82 26.71 18.70
C MET A 429 11.29 26.85 18.29
N GLN A 430 11.59 27.68 17.28
CA GLN A 430 12.97 27.94 16.86
C GLN A 430 13.76 28.67 17.96
N SER A 431 13.16 29.66 18.63
CA SER A 431 13.81 30.38 19.74
C SER A 431 14.11 29.45 20.93
N ARG A 432 13.14 28.64 21.33
CA ARG A 432 13.21 27.84 22.58
C ARG A 432 13.90 26.49 22.40
N CYS A 433 13.73 25.87 21.24
CA CYS A 433 14.21 24.52 20.96
C CYS A 433 15.32 24.50 19.90
N GLY A 434 15.55 25.60 19.19
CA GLY A 434 16.44 25.69 18.02
C GLY A 434 17.91 25.35 18.27
N ALA A 435 18.38 25.59 19.49
CA ALA A 435 19.76 25.28 19.88
C ALA A 435 20.07 23.77 19.82
N CYS A 436 19.06 22.91 20.04
CA CYS A 436 19.20 21.45 19.96
C CYS A 436 18.47 20.84 18.76
N HIS A 437 17.50 21.56 18.18
CA HIS A 437 16.63 21.05 17.13
C HIS A 437 16.59 22.00 15.94
N SER A 438 16.96 21.56 14.73
CA SER A 438 16.83 22.42 13.55
C SER A 438 15.35 22.55 13.20
N VAL A 439 14.80 23.77 13.24
CA VAL A 439 13.40 24.05 12.89
C VAL A 439 13.39 24.80 11.56
N GLU A 440 13.10 24.11 10.46
CA GLU A 440 13.00 24.69 9.13
C GLU A 440 11.53 24.70 8.67
N PRO A 441 10.96 25.86 8.30
CA PRO A 441 9.65 25.91 7.68
C PRO A 441 9.67 25.16 6.35
N ILE A 442 8.65 24.35 6.09
CA ILE A 442 8.44 23.73 4.79
C ILE A 442 7.07 24.12 4.24
N HIS A 443 7.04 24.36 2.93
CA HIS A 443 5.81 24.53 2.19
C HIS A 443 5.45 23.19 1.53
N ARG A 444 4.23 22.71 1.74
CA ARG A 444 3.74 21.51 1.08
C ARG A 444 3.12 21.91 -0.27
N PRO A 445 3.64 21.42 -1.41
CA PRO A 445 2.94 21.54 -2.67
C PRO A 445 1.53 20.95 -2.50
N HIS A 446 0.50 21.70 -2.88
CA HIS A 446 -0.91 21.28 -2.82
C HIS A 446 -1.59 21.26 -1.43
N THR A 447 -0.97 21.81 -0.38
CA THR A 447 -1.72 22.17 0.83
C THR A 447 -1.45 23.60 1.26
N HIS A 448 -2.47 24.30 1.77
CA HIS A 448 -2.32 25.65 2.33
C HIS A 448 -1.59 25.65 3.70
N LEU A 449 -1.10 24.49 4.17
CA LEU A 449 -0.48 24.32 5.48
C LEU A 449 1.02 24.62 5.41
N ARG A 450 1.48 25.53 6.28
CA ARG A 450 2.91 25.67 6.62
C ARG A 450 3.21 24.69 7.75
N ASP A 451 4.07 23.72 7.48
CA ASP A 451 4.56 22.78 8.49
C ASP A 451 6.05 23.06 8.75
N CYS A 452 6.68 22.32 9.65
CA CYS A 452 8.12 22.42 9.86
C CYS A 452 8.81 21.07 9.84
N ARG A 453 9.98 21.06 9.21
CA ARG A 453 10.99 20.04 9.39
C ARG A 453 11.69 20.35 10.71
N VAL A 454 11.32 19.63 11.77
CA VAL A 454 12.04 19.70 13.05
C VAL A 454 12.99 18.53 13.16
N HIS A 455 14.28 18.78 12.95
CA HIS A 455 15.34 17.83 13.25
C HIS A 455 15.61 17.85 14.73
N PHE A 456 15.16 16.83 15.47
CA PHE A 456 15.49 16.73 16.89
C PHE A 456 16.93 16.19 17.11
N GLY A 457 17.93 16.82 16.47
CA GLY A 457 19.35 16.48 16.55
C GLY A 457 19.73 15.09 15.98
N PRO A 458 21.03 14.73 15.98
CA PRO A 458 21.53 13.44 15.47
C PRO A 458 20.96 12.22 16.22
N LYS A 459 20.43 12.40 17.45
CA LYS A 459 19.84 11.32 18.25
C LYS A 459 18.44 10.88 17.78
N ASP A 460 17.64 11.75 17.15
CA ASP A 460 16.30 11.33 16.67
C ASP A 460 16.41 10.36 15.47
N GLN A 461 17.52 10.38 14.73
CA GLN A 461 17.79 9.42 13.65
C GLN A 461 18.04 7.99 14.17
N GLU A 462 18.46 7.83 15.44
CA GLU A 462 18.61 6.51 16.07
C GLU A 462 17.26 5.93 16.54
N PHE A 463 16.31 6.78 16.94
CA PHE A 463 15.04 6.34 17.52
C PHE A 463 13.84 6.40 16.58
N VAL A 464 13.90 7.21 15.51
CA VAL A 464 12.89 7.23 14.45
C VAL A 464 13.39 6.32 13.32
N PRO A 465 12.61 5.33 12.88
CA PRO A 465 13.05 4.44 11.81
C PRO A 465 13.41 5.23 10.56
N LYS A 466 14.46 4.79 9.88
CA LYS A 466 15.00 5.47 8.68
C LYS A 466 13.91 5.82 7.66
N TYR A 467 12.90 4.97 7.48
CA TYR A 467 11.82 5.19 6.53
C TYR A 467 10.94 6.42 6.85
N LEU A 468 10.79 6.79 8.13
CA LEU A 468 10.13 8.04 8.53
C LEU A 468 11.08 9.23 8.43
N ALA A 469 12.37 9.00 8.73
CA ALA A 469 13.40 10.04 8.68
C ALA A 469 13.73 10.49 7.25
N SER A 470 13.61 9.61 6.26
CA SER A 470 13.99 9.85 4.86
C SER A 470 12.82 10.21 3.94
N SER A 471 11.58 10.17 4.44
CA SER A 471 10.38 10.46 3.64
C SER A 471 9.98 11.92 3.83
N GLU A 472 10.21 12.77 2.83
CA GLU A 472 9.89 14.20 2.90
C GLU A 472 8.41 14.49 3.22
N TRP A 473 7.52 13.59 2.83
CA TRP A 473 6.08 13.69 3.07
C TRP A 473 5.67 13.29 4.49
N GLN A 474 6.40 12.38 5.12
CA GLN A 474 6.04 11.81 6.43
C GLN A 474 6.82 12.40 7.58
N TYR A 475 8.05 12.81 7.33
CA TYR A 475 8.91 13.45 8.31
C TYR A 475 8.23 14.61 9.06
N PRO A 476 7.49 15.52 8.40
CA PRO A 476 6.83 16.62 9.11
C PRO A 476 5.70 16.15 10.03
N LEU A 477 5.04 15.03 9.68
CA LEU A 477 4.01 14.41 10.52
C LEU A 477 4.58 13.83 11.83
N VAL A 478 5.88 13.57 11.90
CA VAL A 478 6.56 13.11 13.13
C VAL A 478 6.52 14.20 14.22
N THR A 479 6.58 15.48 13.85
CA THR A 479 6.41 16.60 14.78
C THR A 479 4.95 16.76 15.19
N GLN A 480 4.02 16.74 14.24
CA GLN A 480 2.58 16.83 14.50
C GLN A 480 2.10 15.74 15.45
N SER A 481 2.64 14.52 15.34
CA SER A 481 2.32 13.39 16.22
C SER A 481 2.86 13.49 17.65
N ARG A 482 3.58 14.55 17.98
CA ARG A 482 3.94 14.90 19.37
C ARG A 482 2.90 15.83 20.03
N CYS A 483 1.87 16.22 19.29
CA CYS A 483 0.71 16.96 19.79
C CYS A 483 -0.43 15.99 20.13
N ASN A 484 -0.90 16.05 21.37
CA ASN A 484 -2.05 15.29 21.84
C ASN A 484 -3.29 16.22 21.79
N LEU A 485 -4.25 15.88 20.93
CA LEU A 485 -5.48 16.64 20.73
C LEU A 485 -6.61 16.18 21.67
N THR A 486 -6.52 14.99 22.27
CA THR A 486 -7.47 14.58 23.33
C THR A 486 -7.16 15.33 24.64
N ARG A 487 -5.88 15.44 24.99
CA ARG A 487 -5.37 16.09 26.20
C ARG A 487 -4.21 17.03 25.83
N PRO A 488 -4.51 18.28 25.38
CA PRO A 488 -3.50 19.24 24.90
C PRO A 488 -2.30 19.41 25.81
N ASP A 489 -2.50 19.52 27.12
CA ASP A 489 -1.45 19.66 28.15
C ASP A 489 -0.53 18.44 28.26
N LYS A 490 -0.99 17.26 27.84
CA LYS A 490 -0.20 16.02 27.83
C LYS A 490 0.68 15.86 26.59
N SER A 491 0.65 16.82 25.67
CA SER A 491 1.47 16.82 24.47
C SER A 491 2.97 16.71 24.78
N MET A 492 3.67 15.84 24.06
CA MET A 492 5.12 15.67 24.20
C MET A 492 5.87 16.97 23.87
N LEU A 493 5.38 17.79 22.94
CA LEU A 493 5.98 19.09 22.62
C LEU A 493 5.91 20.10 23.79
N LEU A 494 5.00 19.92 24.74
CA LEU A 494 4.90 20.74 25.93
C LEU A 494 5.68 20.12 27.09
N ARG A 495 5.52 18.81 27.29
CA ARG A 495 6.05 18.13 28.47
C ARG A 495 7.53 17.80 28.39
N ALA A 496 8.08 17.50 27.21
CA ALA A 496 9.52 17.27 27.08
C ALA A 496 10.38 18.49 27.50
N PRO A 497 10.07 19.73 27.06
CA PRO A 497 10.83 20.93 27.45
C PRO A 497 10.44 21.53 28.82
N LEU A 498 9.32 21.12 29.42
CA LEU A 498 8.87 21.63 30.72
C LEU A 498 9.67 20.98 31.87
N SER A 499 10.04 21.79 32.86
CA SER A 499 10.77 21.36 34.06
C SER A 499 10.01 20.26 34.82
N ARG A 500 10.74 19.34 35.47
CA ARG A 500 10.11 18.32 36.32
C ARG A 500 9.37 18.92 37.51
N LYS A 501 9.85 20.05 38.05
CA LYS A 501 9.20 20.76 39.16
C LYS A 501 7.83 21.30 38.77
N ALA A 502 7.64 21.66 37.51
CA ALA A 502 6.36 22.11 36.96
C ALA A 502 5.50 20.96 36.38
N GLY A 503 5.84 19.69 36.66
CA GLY A 503 5.10 18.52 36.17
C GLY A 503 5.44 18.10 34.73
N GLY A 504 6.50 18.65 34.14
CA GLY A 504 7.06 18.21 32.87
C GLY A 504 7.96 16.98 32.99
N LEU A 505 8.48 16.52 31.85
CA LEU A 505 9.40 15.37 31.76
C LEU A 505 10.87 15.78 31.88
N GLY A 506 11.20 17.06 31.65
CA GLY A 506 12.57 17.58 31.68
C GLY A 506 13.53 16.77 30.81
N LEU A 507 13.15 16.50 29.55
CA LEU A 507 13.94 15.71 28.60
C LEU A 507 14.92 16.57 27.78
N CYS A 508 14.73 17.89 27.77
CA CYS A 508 15.63 18.84 27.14
C CYS A 508 16.78 19.23 28.09
N PRO A 509 17.95 19.62 27.58
CA PRO A 509 19.02 20.19 28.40
C PRO A 509 18.56 21.52 29.04
N GLY A 510 18.55 21.56 30.38
CA GLY A 510 18.03 22.70 31.14
C GLY A 510 16.50 22.79 31.13
N ASP A 511 15.96 23.70 31.94
CA ASP A 511 14.53 23.98 31.97
C ASP A 511 14.18 24.94 30.83
N VAL A 512 13.88 24.39 29.64
CA VAL A 512 13.44 25.19 28.48
C VAL A 512 12.20 25.99 28.84
N PHE A 513 11.23 25.38 29.53
CA PHE A 513 10.16 26.08 30.24
C PHE A 513 10.28 25.78 31.73
N SER A 514 10.47 26.82 32.55
CA SER A 514 10.54 26.66 34.00
C SER A 514 9.18 26.31 34.60
N ASP A 515 8.10 26.86 34.04
CA ASP A 515 6.71 26.61 34.42
C ASP A 515 5.74 26.79 33.23
N THR A 516 4.45 26.57 33.49
CA THR A 516 3.36 26.67 32.50
C THR A 516 2.88 28.11 32.25
N ASN A 517 3.43 29.11 32.96
CA ASN A 517 3.11 30.51 32.78
C ASN A 517 3.90 31.18 31.66
N ASP A 518 4.98 30.54 31.19
CA ASP A 518 5.81 31.01 30.10
C ASP A 518 4.97 31.38 28.85
N PRO A 519 5.19 32.58 28.25
CA PRO A 519 4.42 33.02 27.10
C PRO A 519 4.50 32.09 25.88
N ASP A 520 5.66 31.50 25.60
CA ASP A 520 5.84 30.58 24.47
C ASP A 520 5.20 29.21 24.76
N TYR A 521 5.25 28.75 26.01
CA TYR A 521 4.52 27.55 26.45
C TYR A 521 3.00 27.73 26.22
N LYS A 522 2.43 28.85 26.71
CA LYS A 522 1.01 29.18 26.54
C LYS A 522 0.62 29.27 25.07
N LYS A 523 1.48 29.87 24.24
CA LYS A 523 1.25 29.98 22.80
C LYS A 523 1.23 28.62 22.11
N LEU A 524 2.16 27.73 22.44
CA LEU A 524 2.19 26.36 21.90
C LEU A 524 0.98 25.55 22.36
N LEU A 525 0.61 25.63 23.64
CA LEU A 525 -0.59 25.00 24.18
C LEU A 525 -1.85 25.52 23.47
N ALA A 526 -1.99 26.84 23.30
CA ALA A 526 -3.11 27.45 22.60
C ALA A 526 -3.23 26.95 21.14
N SER A 527 -2.12 26.81 20.42
CA SER A 527 -2.12 26.22 19.06
C SER A 527 -2.64 24.78 19.06
N ILE A 528 -2.23 23.97 20.04
CA ILE A 528 -2.67 22.56 20.16
C ILE A 528 -4.15 22.50 20.54
N THR A 529 -4.59 23.32 21.50
CA THR A 529 -5.99 23.43 21.92
C THR A 529 -6.89 23.88 20.77
N ALA A 530 -6.43 24.79 19.91
CA ALA A 530 -7.19 25.20 18.73
C ALA A 530 -7.42 24.04 17.75
N ALA A 531 -6.38 23.24 17.47
CA ALA A 531 -6.52 22.05 16.63
C ALA A 531 -7.41 20.96 17.28
N ALA A 532 -7.34 20.83 18.61
CA ALA A 532 -8.23 19.94 19.37
C ALA A 532 -9.69 20.38 19.26
N ALA A 533 -9.98 21.68 19.31
CA ALA A 533 -11.32 22.21 19.11
C ALA A 533 -11.84 21.95 17.69
N GLU A 534 -10.99 22.06 16.67
CA GLU A 534 -11.36 21.69 15.29
C GLU A 534 -11.62 20.19 15.13
N LEU A 535 -10.81 19.33 15.76
CA LEU A 535 -11.05 17.88 15.80
C LEU A 535 -12.38 17.58 16.49
N GLU A 536 -12.68 18.23 17.62
CA GLU A 536 -13.92 18.01 18.35
C GLU A 536 -15.13 18.56 17.59
N LYS A 537 -14.98 19.62 16.80
CA LYS A 537 -16.06 20.14 15.95
C LYS A 537 -16.35 19.22 14.77
N ASN A 538 -15.31 18.82 14.04
CA ASN A 538 -15.45 18.20 12.72
C ASN A 538 -15.30 16.67 12.74
N LYS A 539 -14.76 16.12 13.84
CA LYS A 539 -14.62 14.68 14.16
C LYS A 539 -13.67 13.90 13.22
N ARG A 540 -13.00 12.89 13.77
CA ARG A 540 -12.26 11.87 13.01
C ARG A 540 -13.09 10.58 12.90
N PHE A 541 -12.78 9.70 11.95
CA PHE A 541 -13.57 8.48 11.66
C PHE A 541 -13.85 7.59 12.87
N ASP A 542 -12.99 7.62 13.87
CA ASP A 542 -13.08 6.88 15.14
C ASP A 542 -13.84 7.64 16.24
N MET A 543 -14.42 8.80 15.92
CA MET A 543 -15.22 9.62 16.85
C MET A 543 -16.72 9.55 16.53
N PRO A 544 -17.60 9.51 17.55
CA PRO A 544 -19.03 9.60 17.36
C PRO A 544 -19.43 10.87 16.60
N GLY A 545 -20.32 10.72 15.60
CA GLY A 545 -20.80 11.82 14.77
C GLY A 545 -19.89 12.16 13.59
N PHE A 546 -18.83 11.38 13.33
CA PHE A 546 -18.02 11.54 12.13
C PHE A 546 -18.85 11.54 10.85
N ARG A 547 -18.53 12.48 9.97
CA ARG A 547 -19.05 12.55 8.61
C ARG A 547 -17.87 12.50 7.62
N PRO A 548 -17.92 11.58 6.62
CA PRO A 548 -16.90 11.53 5.57
C PRO A 548 -16.84 12.82 4.76
N ASN A 549 -15.71 13.10 4.13
CA ASN A 549 -15.57 14.27 3.27
C ASN A 549 -16.51 14.22 2.04
N GLN A 550 -16.72 15.39 1.43
CA GLN A 550 -17.64 15.57 0.31
C GLN A 550 -17.35 14.68 -0.90
N HIS A 551 -16.10 14.31 -1.19
CA HIS A 551 -15.82 13.50 -2.38
C HIS A 551 -16.11 12.02 -2.15
N TYR A 552 -15.88 11.51 -0.93
CA TYR A 552 -16.36 10.17 -0.57
C TYR A 552 -17.89 10.10 -0.70
N LEU A 553 -18.60 11.09 -0.14
CA LEU A 553 -20.06 11.17 -0.25
C LEU A 553 -20.51 11.22 -1.71
N ARG A 554 -19.89 12.08 -2.53
CA ARG A 554 -20.16 12.20 -3.97
C ARG A 554 -20.01 10.87 -4.70
N GLU A 555 -18.90 10.16 -4.51
CA GLU A 555 -18.69 8.87 -5.19
C GLU A 555 -19.69 7.82 -4.70
N MET A 556 -19.98 7.75 -3.40
CA MET A 556 -20.97 6.81 -2.88
C MET A 556 -22.41 7.11 -3.35
N GLN A 557 -22.75 8.37 -3.55
CA GLN A 557 -24.01 8.77 -4.19
C GLN A 557 -24.03 8.41 -5.68
N ARG A 558 -22.93 8.65 -6.40
CA ARG A 558 -22.77 8.26 -7.81
C ARG A 558 -22.92 6.76 -8.01
N TYR A 559 -22.33 5.97 -7.11
CA TYR A 559 -22.41 4.51 -7.10
C TYR A 559 -23.72 3.97 -6.49
N LYS A 560 -24.62 4.86 -6.02
CA LYS A 560 -25.95 4.54 -5.46
C LYS A 560 -25.90 3.74 -4.14
N PHE A 561 -24.83 3.86 -3.35
CA PHE A 561 -24.76 3.33 -1.98
C PHE A 561 -25.20 4.36 -0.93
N LEU A 562 -25.32 5.63 -1.32
CA LEU A 562 -25.91 6.71 -0.54
C LEU A 562 -26.99 7.43 -1.37
N PRO A 563 -28.02 8.01 -0.73
CA PRO A 563 -29.07 8.75 -1.42
C PRO A 563 -28.54 10.07 -2.03
N LYS A 564 -29.05 10.45 -3.21
CA LYS A 564 -28.67 11.74 -3.85
C LYS A 564 -29.07 12.96 -3.02
N ALA A 565 -30.19 12.87 -2.30
CA ALA A 565 -30.72 13.95 -1.46
C ALA A 565 -30.20 13.88 -0.01
N LEU A 566 -28.98 13.36 0.21
CA LEU A 566 -28.37 13.29 1.54
C LEU A 566 -28.15 14.72 2.06
N GLY A 567 -28.84 15.08 3.14
CA GLY A 567 -28.71 16.37 3.82
C GLY A 567 -27.34 16.52 4.50
N GLU A 568 -27.02 17.76 4.89
CA GLU A 568 -25.75 18.10 5.55
C GLU A 568 -25.61 17.39 6.92
N GLU A 569 -26.72 17.22 7.64
CA GLU A 569 -26.78 16.61 8.98
C GLU A 569 -27.13 15.11 8.98
N ASP A 570 -27.40 14.52 7.80
CA ASP A 570 -27.78 13.11 7.72
C ASP A 570 -26.63 12.20 8.17
N ARG A 571 -26.92 11.22 9.01
CA ARG A 571 -25.89 10.27 9.48
C ARG A 571 -25.48 9.32 8.35
N VAL A 572 -24.17 9.07 8.24
CA VAL A 572 -23.58 8.13 7.28
C VAL A 572 -22.88 7.01 8.03
N ASP A 573 -23.37 5.78 7.90
CA ASP A 573 -22.66 4.59 8.37
C ASP A 573 -21.61 4.19 7.32
N ALA A 574 -20.44 4.83 7.41
CA ALA A 574 -19.31 4.59 6.50
C ALA A 574 -18.93 3.11 6.40
N TYR A 575 -18.98 2.36 7.49
CA TYR A 575 -18.61 0.94 7.49
C TYR A 575 -19.66 0.10 6.75
N ALA A 576 -20.95 0.37 6.95
CA ALA A 576 -21.99 -0.32 6.19
C ALA A 576 -21.97 0.05 4.70
N THR A 577 -21.76 1.33 4.38
CA THR A 577 -21.62 1.81 3.00
C THR A 577 -20.45 1.14 2.28
N ASP A 578 -19.26 1.12 2.88
CA ASP A 578 -18.09 0.44 2.32
C ASP A 578 -18.32 -1.07 2.15
N ARG A 579 -18.92 -1.74 3.15
CA ARG A 579 -19.28 -3.16 3.02
C ARG A 579 -20.23 -3.43 1.86
N ALA A 580 -21.24 -2.58 1.66
CA ALA A 580 -22.17 -2.70 0.55
C ALA A 580 -21.46 -2.47 -0.80
N TYR A 581 -20.61 -1.46 -0.87
CA TYR A 581 -19.76 -1.17 -2.03
C TYR A 581 -18.86 -2.36 -2.38
N TRP A 582 -18.12 -2.93 -1.41
CA TRP A 582 -17.27 -4.08 -1.67
C TRP A 582 -18.05 -5.33 -2.13
N LYS A 583 -19.25 -5.54 -1.58
CA LYS A 583 -20.14 -6.65 -1.96
C LYS A 583 -20.68 -6.54 -3.39
N SER A 584 -20.73 -5.33 -3.97
CA SER A 584 -21.21 -5.18 -5.35
C SER A 584 -20.22 -5.71 -6.39
N PHE A 585 -18.95 -5.91 -6.03
CA PHE A 585 -17.94 -6.50 -6.90
C PHE A 585 -17.95 -8.04 -6.88
N TRP A 586 -18.79 -8.66 -6.05
CA TRP A 586 -18.85 -10.12 -5.98
C TRP A 586 -19.53 -10.67 -7.22
N TYR A 587 -18.84 -11.58 -7.91
CA TYR A 587 -19.38 -12.21 -9.12
C TYR A 587 -20.71 -12.92 -8.83
N ARG A 588 -21.71 -12.61 -9.65
CA ARG A 588 -23.04 -13.24 -9.61
C ARG A 588 -23.23 -13.96 -10.94
N PRO A 589 -23.39 -15.30 -10.93
CA PRO A 589 -23.73 -16.03 -12.14
C PRO A 589 -24.98 -15.42 -12.78
N PRO A 590 -25.02 -15.29 -14.11
CA PRO A 590 -26.24 -14.85 -14.79
C PRO A 590 -27.40 -15.77 -14.41
N SER A 591 -28.60 -15.20 -14.26
CA SER A 591 -29.81 -16.01 -14.11
C SER A 591 -29.93 -16.93 -15.33
N ARG A 592 -30.27 -18.19 -15.10
CA ARG A 592 -30.77 -19.04 -16.18
C ARG A 592 -32.19 -18.55 -16.45
N ASP A 593 -32.33 -17.66 -17.42
CA ASP A 593 -33.62 -17.29 -17.98
C ASP A 593 -34.21 -18.47 -18.77
#